data_AF-Q971P7-F1
#
_entry.id   AF-Q971P7-F1
#
_cell.length_a   1.000
_cell.length_b   1.000
_cell.length_c   1.000
_cell.angle_alpha   90.00
_cell.angle_beta   90.00
_cell.angle_gamma   90.00
#
_symmetry.space_group_name_H-M   'P 1'
#
loop_
_entity.id
_entity.type
_entity.pdbx_description
1 polymer ?
#
loop_
_entity_poly.entity_id
_entity_poly.type
_entity_poly.pdbx_seq_one_letter_code
_entity_poly.pdbx_strand_id
1 'polypeptide(L)' 'MSETLQYQRNLEYLVKLLRIYFQLDEVLSFAIEELGDDEVVVEISQVKDRVRKVIERMIG' A
#
# COMPACT_ATOMS: atom_id res chain seq x y z
N MET A 1 -25.88 8.23 -10.56
CA MET A 1 -25.26 7.34 -9.56
C MET A 1 -25.30 8.09 -8.24
N SER A 2 -25.83 7.55 -7.14
CA SER A 2 -25.94 8.33 -5.90
C SER A 2 -24.56 8.56 -5.28
N GLU A 3 -24.37 9.72 -4.65
CA GLU A 3 -23.12 10.08 -3.95
C GLU A 3 -22.75 9.05 -2.89
N THR A 4 -23.75 8.46 -2.22
CA THR A 4 -23.58 7.39 -1.23
C THR A 4 -22.94 6.13 -1.83
N LEU A 5 -23.37 5.72 -3.03
CA LEU A 5 -22.81 4.56 -3.74
C LEU A 5 -21.36 4.80 -4.18
N GLN A 6 -21.02 6.03 -4.58
CA GLN A 6 -19.65 6.40 -4.91
C GLN A 6 -18.75 6.42 -3.68
N TYR A 7 -19.23 6.97 -2.56
CA TYR A 7 -18.51 7.03 -1.30
C TYR A 7 -18.18 5.63 -0.75
N GLN A 8 -19.16 4.72 -0.74
CA GLN A 8 -18.94 3.32 -0.34
C GLN A 8 -17.88 2.63 -1.20
N ARG A 9 -17.93 2.83 -2.52
CA ARG A 9 -16.94 2.27 -3.44
C ARG A 9 -15.53 2.82 -3.18
N ASN A 10 -15.40 4.13 -2.95
CA ASN A 10 -14.11 4.75 -2.62
C ASN A 10 -13.54 4.20 -1.31
N LEU A 11 -14.37 3.97 -0.30
CA LEU A 11 -13.97 3.34 0.96
C LEU A 11 -13.48 1.89 0.75
N GLU A 12 -14.18 1.09 -0.05
CA GLU A 12 -13.74 -0.27 -0.37
C GLU A 12 -12.36 -0.29 -1.05
N TYR A 13 -12.13 0.64 -1.99
CA TYR A 13 -10.83 0.77 -2.64
C TYR A 13 -9.75 1.21 -1.66
N LEU A 14 -10.05 2.18 -0.78
CA LEU A 14 -9.11 2.63 0.24
C LEU A 14 -8.69 1.48 1.17
N VAL A 15 -9.65 0.68 1.64
CA VAL A 15 -9.37 -0.50 2.48
C VAL A 15 -8.49 -1.51 1.76
N LYS A 16 -8.72 -1.76 0.45
CA LYS A 16 -7.87 -2.65 -0.35
C LYS A 16 -6.43 -2.13 -0.45
N LEU A 17 -6.24 -0.84 -0.69
CA LEU A 17 -4.92 -0.24 -0.78
C LEU A 17 -4.18 -0.27 0.56
N LEU A 18 -4.88 0.01 1.67
CA LEU A 18 -4.30 -0.11 3.01
C LEU A 18 -3.81 -1.54 3.29
N ARG A 19 -4.59 -2.56 2.90
CA ARG A 19 -4.16 -3.96 3.03
C ARG A 19 -2.88 -4.24 2.23
N ILE A 20 -2.83 -3.82 0.97
CA ILE A 20 -1.62 -3.98 0.13
C ILE A 20 -0.43 -3.28 0.78
N TYR A 21 -0.61 -2.07 1.29
CA TYR A 21 0.45 -1.31 1.96
C TYR A 21 1.04 -2.08 3.17
N PHE A 22 0.19 -2.70 4.00
CA PHE A 22 0.66 -3.52 5.12
C PHE A 22 1.27 -4.86 4.67
N GLN A 23 0.79 -5.47 3.59
CA GLN A 23 1.40 -6.68 3.04
C GLN A 23 2.79 -6.40 2.47
N LEU A 24 3.01 -5.24 1.86
CA LEU A 24 4.35 -4.82 1.41
C LEU A 24 5.33 -4.68 2.58
N ASP A 25 4.84 -4.34 3.77
CA ASP A 25 5.66 -4.34 4.99
C ASP A 25 6.12 -5.74 5.38
N GLU A 26 5.25 -6.74 5.30
CA GLU A 26 5.62 -8.13 5.57
C GLU A 26 6.67 -8.64 4.59
N VAL A 27 6.52 -8.32 3.29
CA VAL A 27 7.53 -8.68 2.28
C VAL A 27 8.86 -7.96 2.52
N LEU A 28 8.81 -6.69 2.91
CA LEU A 28 10.01 -5.91 3.24
C LEU A 28 10.74 -6.51 4.45
N SER A 29 10.03 -6.85 5.51
CA SER A 29 10.60 -7.54 6.68
C SER A 29 11.26 -8.86 6.28
N PHE A 30 10.59 -9.68 5.46
CA PHE A 30 11.17 -10.93 4.98
C PHE A 30 12.46 -10.71 4.15
N ALA A 31 12.47 -9.72 3.25
CA ALA A 31 13.63 -9.40 2.45
C ALA A 31 14.83 -8.94 3.30
N ILE A 32 14.59 -8.19 4.37
CA ILE A 32 15.62 -7.73 5.32
C ILE A 32 16.11 -8.90 6.19
N GLU A 33 15.19 -9.63 6.81
CA GLU A 33 15.51 -10.57 7.89
C GLU A 33 15.96 -11.94 7.38
N GLU A 34 15.37 -12.42 6.29
CA GLU A 34 15.58 -13.79 5.80
C GLU A 34 16.49 -13.84 4.57
N LEU A 35 16.41 -12.86 3.68
CA LEU A 35 17.18 -12.85 2.42
C LEU A 35 18.44 -11.99 2.49
N GLY A 36 18.44 -10.92 3.29
CA GLY A 36 19.52 -9.94 3.29
C GLY A 36 19.73 -9.27 1.92
N ASP A 37 18.65 -9.12 1.16
CA ASP A 37 18.68 -8.61 -0.22
C ASP A 37 18.41 -7.10 -0.25
N ASP A 38 19.49 -6.31 -0.16
CA ASP A 38 19.43 -4.86 -0.12
C ASP A 38 18.80 -4.24 -1.39
N GLU A 39 18.94 -4.88 -2.56
CA GLU A 39 18.38 -4.38 -3.81
C GLU A 39 16.86 -4.48 -3.79
N VAL A 40 16.35 -5.66 -3.43
CA VAL A 40 14.89 -5.90 -3.31
C VAL A 40 14.29 -5.03 -2.21
N VAL A 41 15.00 -4.82 -1.09
CA VAL A 41 14.57 -3.93 0.00
C VAL A 41 14.36 -2.49 -0.49
N VAL A 42 15.30 -1.98 -1.29
CA VAL A 42 15.18 -0.63 -1.88
C VAL A 42 13.99 -0.55 -2.83
N GLU A 43 13.80 -1.53 -3.71
CA GLU A 43 12.68 -1.55 -4.66
C GLU A 43 11.32 -1.61 -3.96
N ILE A 44 11.14 -2.51 -2.99
CA ILE A 44 9.88 -2.64 -2.24
C ILE A 44 9.59 -1.37 -1.45
N SER A 45 10.61 -0.77 -0.83
CA SER A 45 10.46 0.50 -0.10
C SER A 45 9.94 1.61 -1.01
N GLN A 46 10.45 1.70 -2.24
CA GLN A 46 9.97 2.69 -3.21
C GLN A 46 8.52 2.43 -3.64
N VAL A 47 8.14 1.18 -3.86
CA VAL A 47 6.75 0.80 -4.21
C VAL A 47 5.81 1.15 -3.05
N LYS A 48 6.18 0.79 -1.82
CA LYS A 48 5.41 1.10 -0.60
C LYS A 48 5.18 2.60 -0.46
N ASP A 49 6.21 3.41 -0.71
CA ASP A 49 6.10 4.87 -0.71
C ASP A 49 5.14 5.43 -1.77
N ARG A 50 5.12 4.84 -2.96
CA ARG A 50 4.17 5.22 -4.01
C ARG A 50 2.74 4.83 -3.63
N VAL A 51 2.53 3.65 -3.05
CA VAL A 51 1.21 3.22 -2.54
C VAL A 51 0.71 4.16 -1.45
N ARG A 52 1.57 4.55 -0.49
CA ARG A 52 1.24 5.55 0.53
C ARG A 52 0.75 6.86 -0.08
N LYS A 53 1.46 7.40 -1.08
CA LYS A 53 1.05 8.65 -1.75
C LYS A 53 -0.30 8.53 -2.46
N VAL A 54 -0.65 7.36 -2.98
CA VAL A 54 -1.98 7.11 -3.57
C VAL A 54 -3.05 7.13 -2.48
N ILE A 55 -2.81 6.45 -1.34
CA ILE A 55 -3.71 6.43 -0.19
C ILE A 55 -3.93 7.83 0.36
N GLU A 56 -2.87 8.62 0.54
CA GLU A 56 -2.93 10.00 1.02
C GLU A 56 -3.83 10.87 0.14
N ARG A 57 -3.75 10.73 -1.20
CA ARG A 57 -4.61 11.44 -2.16
C ARG A 57 -6.08 11.02 -2.14
N MET A 58 -6.42 9.90 -1.51
CA MET A 58 -7.81 9.47 -1.34
C MET A 58 -8.43 9.96 -0.03
N ILE A 59 -7.60 10.30 0.96
CA ILE A 59 -8.02 10.76 2.29
C ILE A 59 -7.95 12.29 2.39
N GLY A 60 -7.01 12.91 1.67
CA GLY A 60 -6.76 14.36 1.64
C GLY A 60 -7.49 15.11 0.55
#